data_AF-A0A3D2S9P2-F1
#
_entry.id   AF-A0A3D2S9P2-F1
#
_cell.length_a   1.000
_cell.length_b   1.000
_cell.length_c   1.000
_cell.angle_alpha   90.00
_cell.angle_beta   90.00
_cell.angle_gamma   90.00
#
_symmetry.space_group_name_H-M   'P 1'
#
loop_
_entity.id
_entity.type
_entity.pdbx_description
1 polymer ?
#
loop_
_entity_poly.entity_id
_entity_poly.type
_entity_poly.pdbx_seq_one_letter_code
_entity_poly.pdbx_strand_id
1 'polypeptide(L)'
;MPMLETFNTTLDVQMHGMPYGAITTKAVENRIERENISMEEFTSEYNVASTSNAKLLLIFMVFFMVPAYAILCHRKGIYFADHFVMSLELSIYNIFVNTIFFGLLLFPVVFLFRLSGTDITPYLNDRLITIVVLISLIYFLYSSMRNMYGWNAAGALVRSFLIIAWLVVSLIAYRLTLFWASFYMV
;
A
#
# COMPACT_ATOMS: atom_id res chain seq x y z
N MET A 1 7.37 -9.27 7.77
CA MET A 1 7.86 -7.88 7.53
C MET A 1 6.99 -6.84 8.26
N PRO A 2 7.52 -5.68 8.68
CA PRO A 2 6.68 -4.66 9.29
C PRO A 2 5.78 -4.04 8.21
N MET A 3 4.47 -4.01 8.46
CA MET A 3 3.42 -3.46 7.58
C MET A 3 3.60 -1.97 7.21
N LEU A 4 4.67 -1.33 7.70
CA LEU A 4 5.15 0.01 7.33
C LEU A 4 5.99 0.02 6.05
N GLU A 5 6.62 -1.11 5.67
CA GLU A 5 7.34 -1.26 4.39
C GLU A 5 6.41 -1.44 3.19
N THR A 6 5.08 -1.51 3.40
CA THR A 6 4.15 -1.53 2.29
C THR A 6 4.24 -0.23 1.46
N PHE A 7 4.45 0.90 2.13
CA PHE A 7 4.51 2.23 1.50
C PHE A 7 5.93 2.75 1.29
N ASN A 8 6.90 2.31 2.09
CA ASN A 8 8.30 2.64 1.87
C ASN A 8 8.94 1.59 0.94
N THR A 9 9.64 2.04 -0.10
CA THR A 9 10.26 1.15 -1.07
C THR A 9 11.69 1.59 -1.33
N THR A 10 12.60 0.64 -1.21
CA THR A 10 14.03 0.83 -1.53
C THR A 10 14.23 0.90 -3.04
N LEU A 11 15.35 1.50 -3.46
CA LEU A 11 15.74 1.56 -4.88
C LEU A 11 15.78 0.18 -5.55
N ASP A 12 16.31 -0.83 -4.86
CA ASP A 12 16.41 -2.21 -5.39
C ASP A 12 15.04 -2.80 -5.75
N VAL A 13 14.08 -2.71 -4.82
CA VAL A 13 12.70 -3.13 -5.07
C VAL A 13 12.08 -2.35 -6.23
N GLN A 14 12.37 -1.07 -6.38
CA GLN A 14 11.86 -0.25 -7.49
C GLN A 14 12.43 -0.67 -8.85
N MET A 15 13.74 -0.99 -8.91
CA MET A 15 14.45 -1.40 -10.13
C MET A 15 14.18 -2.85 -10.53
N HIS A 16 14.08 -3.78 -9.58
CA HIS A 16 14.04 -5.21 -9.84
C HIS A 16 12.72 -5.89 -9.42
N GLY A 17 12.01 -5.31 -8.45
CA GLY A 17 10.81 -5.89 -7.85
C GLY A 17 9.48 -5.39 -8.42
N MET A 18 9.49 -4.35 -9.27
CA MET A 18 8.27 -3.75 -9.83
C MET A 18 8.08 -4.05 -11.32
N PRO A 19 6.84 -4.07 -11.83
CA PRO A 19 6.56 -4.26 -13.26
C PRO A 19 7.20 -3.21 -14.18
N TYR A 20 7.47 -2.01 -13.65
CA TYR A 20 8.12 -0.90 -14.37
C TYR A 20 9.64 -0.85 -14.17
N GLY A 21 10.22 -1.88 -13.55
CA GLY A 21 11.63 -1.91 -13.13
C GLY A 21 12.63 -1.55 -14.24
N ALA A 22 12.39 -2.03 -15.47
CA ALA A 22 13.25 -1.72 -16.61
C ALA A 22 13.34 -0.22 -16.92
N ILE A 23 12.25 0.54 -16.73
CA ILE A 23 12.21 1.98 -16.97
C ILE A 23 13.00 2.71 -15.87
N THR A 24 12.79 2.31 -14.61
CA THR A 24 13.47 2.91 -13.47
C THR A 24 14.96 2.61 -13.46
N THR A 25 15.37 1.39 -13.81
CA THR A 25 16.78 1.00 -13.94
C THR A 25 17.49 1.84 -14.98
N LYS A 26 16.91 1.97 -16.17
CA LYS A 26 17.47 2.81 -17.23
C LYS A 26 17.56 4.29 -16.82
N ALA A 27 16.58 4.81 -16.09
CA ALA A 27 16.62 6.19 -15.60
C ALA A 27 17.76 6.41 -14.59
N VAL A 28 17.98 5.46 -13.69
CA VAL A 28 19.05 5.49 -12.68
C VAL A 28 20.42 5.37 -13.35
N GLU A 29 20.61 4.41 -14.25
CA GLU A 29 21.87 4.23 -14.98
C GLU A 29 22.26 5.50 -15.74
N ASN A 30 21.34 6.10 -16.51
CA ASN A 30 21.59 7.35 -17.22
C ASN A 30 21.96 8.52 -16.29
N ARG A 31 21.39 8.56 -15.09
CA ARG A 31 21.67 9.62 -14.10
C ARG A 31 23.05 9.44 -13.50
N ILE A 32 23.39 8.21 -13.10
CA ILE A 32 24.70 7.83 -12.56
C ILE A 32 25.80 8.13 -13.58
N GLU A 33 25.61 7.75 -14.85
CA GLU A 33 26.57 8.03 -15.92
C GLU A 33 26.74 9.53 -16.17
N ARG A 34 25.66 10.30 -16.15
CA ARG A 34 25.68 11.75 -16.42
C ARG A 34 26.34 12.54 -15.30
N GLU A 35 26.08 12.15 -14.05
CA GLU A 35 26.55 12.88 -12.85
C GLU A 35 27.83 12.29 -12.26
N ASN A 36 28.29 11.17 -12.81
CA ASN A 36 29.54 10.50 -12.44
C ASN A 36 29.61 10.16 -10.94
N ILE A 37 28.44 9.82 -10.38
CA ILE A 37 28.25 9.39 -8.99
C ILE A 37 28.27 7.86 -8.92
N SER A 38 28.53 7.30 -7.74
CA SER A 38 28.46 5.84 -7.57
C SER A 38 27.01 5.36 -7.35
N MET A 39 26.73 4.10 -7.69
CA MET A 39 25.43 3.48 -7.41
C MET A 39 25.12 3.44 -5.91
N GLU A 40 26.13 3.25 -5.06
CA GLU A 40 25.97 3.20 -3.61
C GLU A 40 25.57 4.58 -3.03
N GLU A 41 26.24 5.63 -3.50
CA GLU A 41 25.93 7.02 -3.14
C GLU A 41 24.50 7.39 -3.55
N PHE A 42 24.14 7.14 -4.81
CA PHE A 42 22.77 7.38 -5.30
C PHE A 42 21.72 6.59 -4.51
N THR A 43 21.99 5.32 -4.20
CA THR A 43 21.07 4.45 -3.43
C THR A 43 20.83 5.01 -2.03
N SER A 44 21.88 5.49 -1.36
CA SER A 44 21.80 6.06 -0.02
C SER A 44 20.90 7.31 -0.02
N GLU A 45 21.17 8.26 -0.91
CA GLU A 45 20.40 9.50 -1.02
C GLU A 45 18.95 9.24 -1.43
N TYR A 46 18.74 8.35 -2.40
CA TYR A 46 17.42 7.94 -2.85
C TYR A 46 16.59 7.32 -1.73
N ASN A 47 17.15 6.40 -0.94
CA ASN A 47 16.40 5.73 0.13
C ASN A 47 15.98 6.72 1.24
N VAL A 48 16.80 7.74 1.52
CA VAL A 48 16.46 8.83 2.44
C VAL A 48 15.31 9.68 1.87
N ALA A 49 15.42 10.11 0.61
CA ALA A 49 14.38 10.89 -0.06
C ALA A 49 13.06 10.12 -0.16
N SER A 50 13.10 8.85 -0.56
CA SER A 50 11.96 7.93 -0.65
C SER A 50 11.24 7.78 0.69
N THR A 51 11.97 7.60 1.78
CA THR A 51 11.39 7.46 3.12
C THR A 51 10.66 8.74 3.56
N SER A 52 11.21 9.92 3.24
CA SER A 52 10.58 11.21 3.54
C SER A 52 9.31 11.42 2.70
N ASN A 53 9.43 11.18 1.39
CA ASN A 53 8.35 11.36 0.42
C ASN A 53 7.20 10.38 0.63
N ALA A 54 7.47 9.15 1.06
CA ALA A 54 6.43 8.14 1.29
C ALA A 54 5.38 8.61 2.30
N LYS A 55 5.79 9.35 3.35
CA LYS A 55 4.88 9.90 4.37
C LYS A 55 3.97 10.99 3.80
N LEU A 56 4.52 11.87 2.97
CA LEU A 56 3.78 12.97 2.35
C LEU A 56 2.83 12.46 1.26
N LEU A 57 3.30 11.52 0.45
CA LEU A 57 2.56 10.97 -0.67
C LEU A 57 1.49 9.96 -0.27
N LEU A 58 1.40 9.57 1.01
CA LEU A 58 0.38 8.65 1.48
C LEU A 58 -1.04 9.16 1.14
N ILE A 59 -1.25 10.48 1.17
CA ILE A 59 -2.51 11.10 0.75
C ILE A 59 -2.85 10.88 -0.73
N PHE A 60 -1.85 10.69 -1.60
CA PHE A 60 -2.06 10.41 -3.03
C PHE A 60 -2.75 9.06 -3.26
N MET A 61 -2.60 8.12 -2.32
CA MET A 61 -3.30 6.84 -2.41
C MET A 61 -4.82 7.02 -2.43
N VAL A 62 -5.35 8.02 -1.72
CA VAL A 62 -6.77 8.39 -1.77
C VAL A 62 -7.16 8.74 -3.20
N PHE A 63 -6.39 9.62 -3.85
CA PHE A 63 -6.66 10.06 -5.22
C PHE A 63 -6.57 8.91 -6.24
N PHE A 64 -5.68 7.94 -6.06
CA PHE A 64 -5.62 6.74 -6.92
C PHE A 64 -6.79 5.77 -6.71
N MET A 65 -7.44 5.79 -5.54
CA MET A 65 -8.59 4.94 -5.26
C MET A 65 -9.92 5.55 -5.69
N VAL A 66 -10.03 6.88 -5.75
CA VAL A 66 -11.27 7.58 -6.14
C VAL A 66 -11.83 7.09 -7.48
N PRO A 67 -11.04 6.95 -8.56
CA PRO A 67 -11.52 6.41 -9.82
C PRO A 67 -12.11 5.01 -9.69
N ALA A 68 -11.54 4.17 -8.82
CA ALA A 68 -12.03 2.81 -8.57
C ALA A 68 -13.48 2.84 -8.07
N TYR A 69 -13.74 3.66 -7.05
CA TYR A 69 -15.08 3.81 -6.49
C TYR A 69 -16.03 4.49 -7.47
N ALA A 70 -15.58 5.52 -8.18
CA ALA A 70 -16.39 6.25 -9.15
C ALA A 70 -16.83 5.35 -10.32
N ILE A 71 -15.95 4.48 -10.81
CA ILE A 71 -16.24 3.57 -11.93
C ILE A 71 -17.04 2.35 -11.46
N LEU A 72 -16.61 1.68 -10.38
CA LEU A 72 -17.17 0.39 -9.97
C LEU A 72 -18.44 0.53 -9.13
N CYS A 73 -18.60 1.64 -8.42
CA CYS A 73 -19.70 1.86 -7.48
C CYS A 73 -20.64 2.99 -7.92
N HIS A 74 -20.66 3.31 -9.22
CA HIS A 74 -21.54 4.33 -9.75
C HIS A 74 -23.02 4.00 -9.49
N ARG A 75 -23.74 4.93 -8.85
CA ARG A 75 -25.18 4.81 -8.59
C ARG A 75 -25.82 6.19 -8.56
N LYS A 76 -27.09 6.27 -8.97
CA LYS A 76 -27.90 7.48 -8.90
C LYS A 76 -28.02 7.96 -7.45
N GLY A 77 -27.72 9.24 -7.21
CA GLY A 77 -27.81 9.88 -5.89
C GLY A 77 -26.53 9.85 -5.06
N ILE A 78 -25.43 9.29 -5.60
CA ILE A 78 -24.11 9.32 -4.97
C ILE A 78 -23.24 10.34 -5.71
N TYR A 79 -22.58 11.20 -4.96
CA TYR A 79 -21.74 12.27 -5.48
C TYR A 79 -20.27 11.88 -5.49
N PHE A 80 -19.45 12.64 -6.21
CA PHE A 80 -18.00 12.45 -6.22
C PHE A 80 -17.38 12.54 -4.81
N ALA A 81 -17.91 13.42 -3.96
CA ALA A 81 -17.47 13.57 -2.58
C ALA A 81 -17.61 12.25 -1.78
N ASP A 82 -18.66 11.47 -2.05
CA ASP A 82 -18.89 10.19 -1.39
C ASP A 82 -17.81 9.16 -1.75
N HIS A 83 -17.41 9.11 -3.03
CA HIS A 83 -16.30 8.26 -3.49
C HIS A 83 -14.95 8.69 -2.89
N PHE A 84 -14.76 10.00 -2.68
CA PHE A 84 -13.59 10.53 -2.00
C PHE A 84 -13.54 10.12 -0.54
N VAL A 85 -14.64 10.29 0.19
CA VAL A 85 -14.77 9.86 1.60
C VAL A 85 -14.48 8.36 1.73
N MET A 86 -15.02 7.53 0.84
CA MET A 86 -14.74 6.08 0.87
C MET A 86 -13.29 5.73 0.59
N SER A 87 -12.64 6.45 -0.32
CA SER A 87 -11.22 6.26 -0.61
C SER A 87 -10.35 6.65 0.59
N LEU A 88 -10.77 7.69 1.32
CA LEU A 88 -10.13 8.16 2.53
C LEU A 88 -10.33 7.14 3.67
N GLU A 89 -11.55 6.67 3.90
CA GLU A 89 -11.84 5.63 4.90
C GLU A 89 -11.05 4.34 4.65
N LEU A 90 -10.97 3.88 3.39
CA LEU A 90 -10.15 2.70 3.04
C LEU A 90 -8.66 2.93 3.33
N SER A 91 -8.16 4.13 3.06
CA SER A 91 -6.76 4.48 3.32
C SER A 91 -6.49 4.52 4.83
N ILE A 92 -7.38 5.15 5.61
CA ILE A 92 -7.31 5.14 7.07
C ILE A 92 -7.42 3.72 7.62
N TYR A 93 -8.33 2.90 7.11
CA TYR A 93 -8.48 1.52 7.52
C TYR A 93 -7.20 0.72 7.31
N ASN A 94 -6.54 0.87 6.15
CA ASN A 94 -5.27 0.21 5.89
C ASN A 94 -4.17 0.66 6.87
N ILE A 95 -4.02 1.95 7.11
CA ILE A 95 -2.97 2.45 8.02
C ILE A 95 -3.29 2.04 9.46
N PHE A 96 -4.51 2.29 9.91
CA PHE A 96 -4.89 2.13 11.30
C PHE A 96 -5.13 0.67 11.65
N VAL A 97 -5.97 -0.03 10.91
CA VAL A 97 -6.33 -1.42 11.24
C VAL A 97 -5.25 -2.37 10.78
N ASN A 98 -4.87 -2.28 9.50
CA ASN A 98 -3.92 -3.24 8.96
C ASN A 98 -2.52 -2.98 9.54
N THR A 99 -1.99 -1.76 9.44
CA THR A 99 -0.60 -1.51 9.87
C THR A 99 -0.46 -1.36 11.39
N ILE A 100 -1.24 -0.48 12.03
CA ILE A 100 -1.04 -0.14 13.46
C ILE A 100 -1.69 -1.16 14.39
N PHE A 101 -2.98 -1.47 14.21
CA PHE A 101 -3.75 -2.30 15.14
C PHE A 101 -3.26 -3.75 15.13
N PHE A 102 -3.07 -4.38 13.96
CA PHE A 102 -2.50 -5.73 13.93
C PHE A 102 -1.06 -5.77 14.47
N GLY A 103 -0.25 -4.75 14.18
CA GLY A 103 1.10 -4.64 14.75
C GLY A 103 1.08 -4.61 16.29
N LEU A 104 0.21 -3.77 16.87
CA LEU A 104 0.00 -3.67 18.32
C LEU A 104 -0.60 -4.93 18.92
N LEU A 105 -1.47 -5.64 18.20
CA LEU A 105 -2.09 -6.87 18.69
C LEU A 105 -1.11 -8.05 18.70
N LEU A 106 -0.20 -8.12 17.73
CA LEU A 106 0.82 -9.16 17.65
C LEU A 106 1.97 -8.91 18.64
N PHE A 107 2.30 -7.65 18.95
CA PHE A 107 3.39 -7.31 19.86
C PHE A 107 3.33 -8.00 21.24
N PRO A 108 2.23 -7.95 22.02
CA PRO A 108 2.15 -8.61 23.31
C PRO A 108 2.19 -10.14 23.19
N VAL A 109 1.63 -10.71 22.11
CA VAL A 109 1.69 -12.16 21.86
C VAL A 109 3.14 -12.59 21.68
N VAL A 110 3.89 -11.92 20.80
CA VAL A 110 5.32 -12.20 20.60
C VAL A 110 6.12 -11.99 21.89
N PHE A 111 5.82 -10.93 22.64
CA PHE A 111 6.50 -10.63 23.90
C PHE A 111 6.30 -11.72 24.95
N LEU A 112 5.06 -12.21 25.15
CA LEU A 112 4.75 -13.26 26.12
C LEU A 112 5.42 -14.60 25.78
N PHE A 113 5.46 -14.97 24.50
CA PHE A 113 6.14 -16.20 24.06
C PHE A 113 7.66 -16.09 24.16
N ARG A 114 8.24 -14.90 23.91
CA ARG A 114 9.66 -14.67 24.18
C ARG A 114 10.00 -14.80 25.65
N LEU A 115 9.13 -14.34 26.55
CA LEU A 115 9.31 -14.52 28.00
C LEU A 115 9.27 -16.00 28.43
N SER A 116 8.53 -16.86 27.72
CA SER A 116 8.51 -18.31 27.95
C SER A 116 9.65 -19.07 27.25
N GLY A 117 10.60 -18.36 26.63
CA GLY A 117 11.74 -18.95 25.92
C GLY A 117 11.37 -19.62 24.59
N THR A 118 10.15 -19.44 24.09
CA THR A 118 9.67 -20.02 22.83
C THR A 118 9.60 -18.94 21.75
N ASP A 119 10.35 -19.11 20.66
CA ASP A 119 10.27 -18.16 19.55
C ASP A 119 9.13 -18.54 18.60
N ILE A 120 8.04 -17.76 18.62
CA ILE A 120 6.88 -17.97 17.74
C ILE A 120 6.98 -17.24 16.40
N THR A 121 8.02 -16.41 16.22
CA THR A 121 8.26 -15.67 14.98
C THR A 121 8.23 -16.54 13.72
N PRO A 122 8.77 -17.78 13.72
CA PRO A 122 8.68 -18.69 12.57
C PRO A 122 7.25 -19.09 12.19
N TYR A 123 6.32 -19.12 13.16
CA TYR A 123 4.92 -19.46 12.93
C TYR A 123 4.09 -18.26 12.47
N LEU A 124 4.56 -17.04 12.76
CA LEU A 124 4.03 -15.79 12.19
C LEU A 124 4.56 -15.58 10.78
N ASN A 125 4.29 -16.53 9.90
CA ASN A 125 4.68 -16.46 8.50
C ASN A 125 3.91 -15.32 7.80
N ASP A 126 4.59 -14.58 6.92
CA ASP A 126 4.03 -13.50 6.10
C ASP A 126 2.75 -13.94 5.34
N ARG A 127 2.65 -15.22 4.96
CA ARG A 127 1.43 -15.77 4.34
C ARG A 127 0.20 -15.68 5.27
N LEU A 128 0.36 -16.00 6.55
CA LEU A 128 -0.75 -15.98 7.51
C LEU A 128 -1.21 -14.54 7.76
N ILE A 129 -0.27 -13.62 7.94
CA ILE A 129 -0.56 -12.18 8.10
C ILE A 129 -1.29 -11.65 6.87
N THR A 130 -0.83 -12.00 5.67
CA THR A 130 -1.47 -11.59 4.40
C THR A 130 -2.91 -12.08 4.31
N ILE A 131 -3.19 -13.33 4.70
CA ILE A 131 -4.56 -13.88 4.70
C ILE A 131 -5.45 -13.12 5.67
N VAL A 132 -4.97 -12.82 6.88
CA VAL A 132 -5.74 -12.06 7.89
C VAL A 132 -6.07 -10.65 7.38
N VAL A 133 -5.09 -9.96 6.80
CA VAL A 133 -5.26 -8.62 6.20
C VAL A 133 -6.22 -8.66 5.01
N LEU A 134 -6.16 -9.70 4.18
CA LEU A 134 -7.08 -9.85 3.06
C LEU A 134 -8.52 -10.07 3.55
N ILE A 135 -8.72 -10.90 4.57
CA ILE A 135 -10.04 -11.13 5.17
C ILE A 135 -10.58 -9.84 5.80
N SER A 136 -9.75 -9.08 6.52
CA SER A 136 -10.16 -7.81 7.13
C SER A 136 -10.58 -6.79 6.07
N LEU A 137 -9.83 -6.69 4.97
CA LEU A 137 -10.14 -5.82 3.83
C LEU A 137 -11.43 -6.23 3.13
N ILE A 138 -11.62 -7.52 2.85
CA ILE A 138 -12.87 -8.02 2.25
C ILE A 138 -14.06 -7.70 3.15
N TYR A 139 -13.93 -7.91 4.47
CA TYR A 139 -14.98 -7.59 5.43
C TYR A 139 -15.33 -6.10 5.43
N PHE A 140 -14.31 -5.22 5.51
CA PHE A 140 -14.50 -3.77 5.48
C PHE A 140 -15.20 -3.35 4.18
N LEU A 141 -14.66 -3.73 3.03
CA LEU A 141 -15.23 -3.36 1.73
C LEU A 141 -16.65 -3.91 1.56
N TYR A 142 -16.89 -5.17 1.92
CA TYR A 142 -18.22 -5.75 1.85
C TYR A 142 -19.22 -4.97 2.70
N SER A 143 -18.86 -4.62 3.93
CA SER A 143 -19.68 -3.82 4.83
C SER A 143 -19.98 -2.43 4.24
N SER A 144 -18.96 -1.73 3.74
CA SER A 144 -19.12 -0.41 3.13
C SER A 144 -20.00 -0.45 1.87
N MET A 145 -19.84 -1.47 1.02
CA MET A 145 -20.67 -1.65 -0.18
C MET A 145 -22.15 -1.92 0.16
N ARG A 146 -22.40 -2.61 1.27
CA ARG A 146 -23.77 -2.91 1.75
C ARG A 146 -24.41 -1.69 2.39
N ASN A 147 -23.69 -0.99 3.27
CA ASN A 147 -24.24 0.09 4.08
C ASN A 147 -24.35 1.41 3.31
N MET A 148 -23.31 1.77 2.55
CA MET A 148 -23.27 3.07 1.88
C MET A 148 -23.86 3.01 0.47
N TYR A 149 -23.45 2.01 -0.32
CA TYR A 149 -23.88 1.90 -1.71
C TYR A 149 -25.16 1.08 -1.90
N GLY A 150 -25.63 0.39 -0.86
CA GLY A 150 -26.89 -0.36 -0.87
C GLY A 150 -26.95 -1.51 -1.87
N TRP A 151 -25.80 -2.14 -2.19
CA TRP A 151 -25.75 -3.27 -3.13
C TRP A 151 -26.28 -4.56 -2.49
N ASN A 152 -26.73 -5.52 -3.30
CA ASN A 152 -27.02 -6.88 -2.83
C ASN A 152 -25.74 -7.60 -2.39
N ALA A 153 -25.84 -8.67 -1.59
CA ALA A 153 -24.68 -9.37 -1.03
C ALA A 153 -23.69 -9.84 -2.11
N ALA A 154 -24.19 -10.47 -3.18
CA ALA A 154 -23.34 -10.92 -4.28
C ALA A 154 -22.66 -9.75 -5.00
N GLY A 155 -23.39 -8.67 -5.30
CA GLY A 155 -22.85 -7.49 -5.98
C GLY A 155 -21.84 -6.70 -5.12
N ALA A 156 -22.02 -6.71 -3.79
CA ALA A 156 -21.07 -6.16 -2.84
C ALA A 156 -19.78 -6.98 -2.79
N LEU A 157 -19.89 -8.32 -2.77
CA LEU A 157 -18.74 -9.22 -2.74
C LEU A 157 -17.89 -9.09 -4.01
N VAL A 158 -18.52 -9.14 -5.19
CA VAL A 158 -17.81 -8.99 -6.48
C VAL A 158 -17.08 -7.65 -6.55
N ARG A 159 -17.74 -6.54 -6.16
CA ARG A 159 -17.11 -5.21 -6.13
C ARG A 159 -15.99 -5.11 -5.11
N SER A 160 -16.10 -5.78 -3.97
CA SER A 160 -15.01 -5.83 -2.99
C SER A 160 -13.76 -6.45 -3.60
N PHE A 161 -13.89 -7.57 -4.32
CA PHE A 161 -12.76 -8.16 -5.04
C PHE A 161 -12.20 -7.25 -6.14
N LEU A 162 -13.06 -6.58 -6.91
CA LEU A 162 -12.62 -5.63 -7.95
C LEU A 162 -11.89 -4.43 -7.36
N ILE A 163 -12.35 -3.90 -6.22
CA ILE A 163 -11.69 -2.81 -5.50
C ILE A 163 -10.34 -3.28 -4.92
N ILE A 164 -10.25 -4.52 -4.42
CA ILE A 164 -8.96 -5.09 -3.98
C ILE A 164 -8.00 -5.25 -5.16
N ALA A 165 -8.47 -5.73 -6.31
CA ALA A 165 -7.64 -5.81 -7.51
C ALA A 165 -7.16 -4.41 -7.95
N TRP A 166 -8.05 -3.41 -7.89
CA TRP A 166 -7.69 -2.02 -8.16
C TRP A 166 -6.70 -1.47 -7.13
N LEU A 167 -6.82 -1.83 -5.85
CA LEU A 167 -5.88 -1.43 -4.80
C LEU A 167 -4.44 -1.83 -5.15
N VAL A 168 -4.24 -3.01 -5.75
CA VAL A 168 -2.92 -3.44 -6.23
C VAL A 168 -2.41 -2.52 -7.35
N VAL A 169 -3.27 -2.16 -8.31
CA VAL A 169 -2.93 -1.23 -9.39
C VAL A 169 -2.59 0.16 -8.82
N SER A 170 -3.38 0.65 -7.88
CA SER A 170 -3.15 1.93 -7.20
C SER A 170 -1.86 1.92 -6.38
N LEU A 171 -1.47 0.80 -5.77
CA LEU A 171 -0.19 0.66 -5.08
C LEU A 171 0.99 0.71 -6.05
N ILE A 172 0.88 0.10 -7.22
CA ILE A 172 1.90 0.18 -8.28
C ILE A 172 2.03 1.63 -8.77
N ALA A 173 0.89 2.30 -9.05
CA ALA A 173 0.88 3.70 -9.46
C ALA A 173 1.49 4.62 -8.39
N TYR A 174 1.13 4.41 -7.13
CA TYR A 174 1.71 5.11 -5.99
C TYR A 174 3.22 4.93 -5.91
N ARG A 175 3.72 3.68 -5.99
CA ARG A 175 5.15 3.37 -5.91
C ARG A 175 5.92 3.96 -7.10
N LEU A 176 5.32 4.03 -8.28
CA LEU A 176 5.89 4.69 -9.44
C LEU A 176 5.98 6.21 -9.23
N THR A 177 4.92 6.84 -8.71
CA THR A 177 4.95 8.27 -8.36
C THR A 177 5.98 8.57 -7.28
N LEU A 178 6.09 7.72 -6.25
CA LEU A 178 7.10 7.82 -5.21
C LEU A 178 8.51 7.72 -5.79
N PHE A 179 8.72 6.82 -6.76
CA PHE A 179 10.01 6.70 -7.44
C PHE A 179 10.40 7.99 -8.13
N TRP A 180 9.53 8.54 -8.99
CA TRP A 180 9.85 9.75 -9.74
C TRP A 180 10.00 10.96 -8.81
N ALA A 181 9.14 11.11 -7.81
CA ALA A 181 9.26 12.19 -6.83
C ALA A 181 10.61 12.16 -6.11
N SER A 182 11.09 10.97 -5.74
CA SER A 182 12.38 10.80 -5.05
C SER A 182 13.57 10.94 -5.99
N PHE A 183 13.45 10.41 -7.22
CA PHE A 183 14.47 10.50 -8.27
C PHE A 183 14.77 11.94 -8.72
N TYR A 184 13.81 12.86 -8.61
CA TYR A 184 14.02 14.28 -8.94
C TYR A 184 14.49 15.13 -7.75
N MET A 185 14.41 14.61 -6.53
CA MET A 185 14.95 15.28 -5.34
C MET A 185 16.43 14.97 -5.11
N VAL A 186 16.90 13.85 -5.65
CA VAL A 186 18.30 13.48 -5.78
C VAL A 186 18.84 14.00 -7.12
#